data_AF-A0A1X0NKI2-F1
#
_entry.id   AF-A0A1X0NKI2-F1
#
_cell.length_a   1.000
_cell.length_b   1.000
_cell.length_c   1.000
_cell.angle_alpha   90.00
_cell.angle_beta   90.00
_cell.angle_gamma   90.00
#
_symmetry.space_group_name_H-M   'P 1'
#
loop_
_entity.id
_entity.type
_entity.pdbx_description
1 polymer ?
#
loop_
_entity_poly.entity_id
_entity_poly.type
_entity_poly.pdbx_seq_one_letter_code
_entity_poly.pdbx_strand_id
1 'polypeptide(L)'
;MVLYVAAGPPNGLDDIWAVPCAVLEQDGRPVAAGINFVVRNIVFERSVARVTAHVIAHALGFSYGRMKALNMISNVTNKRKDNKAVVVKSEKKNEGDGKGVL
;
A
#
# COMPACT_ATOMS: atom_id res chain seq x y z
N MET A 1 -1.81 -15.32 -4.93
CA MET A 1 -2.39 -14.07 -5.45
C MET A 1 -2.16 -14.06 -6.96
N VAL A 2 -3.10 -13.53 -7.74
CA VAL A 2 -2.95 -13.24 -9.17
C VAL A 2 -2.89 -11.73 -9.38
N LEU A 3 -1.92 -11.25 -10.15
CA LEU A 3 -1.77 -9.85 -10.51
C LEU A 3 -2.05 -9.67 -12.01
N TYR A 4 -3.05 -8.86 -12.33
CA TYR A 4 -3.35 -8.44 -13.69
C TYR A 4 -2.70 -7.08 -13.92
N VAL A 5 -1.76 -7.02 -14.86
CA VAL A 5 -0.98 -5.80 -15.12
C VAL A 5 -1.34 -5.24 -16.48
N ALA A 6 -1.68 -3.96 -16.52
CA ALA A 6 -1.95 -3.20 -17.73
C ALA A 6 -1.01 -1.99 -17.85
N ALA A 7 -0.84 -1.52 -19.08
CA ALA A 7 -0.09 -0.33 -19.41
C ALA A 7 -0.98 0.60 -20.26
N GLY A 8 -2.09 1.04 -19.68
CA GLY A 8 -3.08 1.89 -20.33
C GLY A 8 -2.81 3.38 -20.14
N PRO A 9 -3.37 4.24 -21.01
CA PRO A 9 -3.34 5.68 -20.81
C PRO A 9 -4.04 6.06 -19.49
N PRO A 10 -3.65 7.16 -18.84
CA PRO A 10 -4.30 7.59 -17.60
C PRO A 10 -5.73 8.03 -17.88
N ASN A 11 -6.62 7.68 -16.97
CA ASN A 11 -8.06 7.97 -17.01
C ASN A 11 -8.46 9.03 -15.97
N GLY A 12 -7.59 10.00 -15.69
CA GLY A 12 -7.74 11.03 -14.65
C GLY A 12 -6.44 11.78 -14.39
N LEU A 13 -6.24 12.31 -13.18
CA LEU A 13 -5.10 13.15 -12.76
C LEU A 13 -3.72 12.44 -12.69
N ASP A 14 -3.48 11.41 -13.51
CA ASP A 14 -2.18 10.75 -13.79
C ASP A 14 -1.69 9.55 -12.93
N ASP A 15 -2.51 8.83 -12.16
CA ASP A 15 -1.89 7.91 -11.20
C ASP A 15 -1.87 6.43 -11.62
N ILE A 16 -0.65 5.91 -11.74
CA ILE A 16 -0.35 4.48 -11.59
C ILE A 16 -1.17 3.97 -10.38
N TRP A 17 -2.03 2.99 -10.61
CA TRP A 17 -2.96 2.52 -9.57
C TRP A 17 -2.88 1.01 -9.41
N ALA A 18 -3.28 0.56 -8.23
CA ALA A 18 -3.50 -0.84 -7.92
C ALA A 18 -4.72 -1.00 -7.01
N VAL A 19 -5.60 -1.96 -7.33
CA VAL A 19 -6.76 -2.27 -6.50
C VAL A 19 -6.97 -3.79 -6.41
N PRO A 20 -7.32 -4.33 -5.22
CA PRO A 20 -7.82 -5.69 -5.10
C PRO A 20 -9.10 -5.89 -5.93
N CYS A 21 -9.16 -6.96 -6.71
CA CYS A 21 -10.34 -7.37 -7.49
C CYS A 21 -11.08 -8.55 -6.85
N ALA A 22 -10.39 -9.36 -6.06
CA ALA A 22 -10.99 -10.45 -5.29
C ALA A 22 -10.26 -10.62 -3.96
N VAL A 23 -11.02 -10.93 -2.91
CA VAL A 23 -10.54 -11.19 -1.55
C VAL A 23 -11.10 -12.52 -1.06
N LEU A 24 -10.36 -13.20 -0.18
CA LEU A 24 -10.83 -14.40 0.50
C LEU A 24 -11.87 -14.01 1.57
N GLU A 25 -13.01 -14.70 1.65
CA GLU A 25 -14.11 -14.30 2.54
C GLU A 25 -13.77 -14.40 4.03
N GLN A 26 -12.96 -15.39 4.41
CA GLN A 26 -12.65 -15.69 5.80
C GLN A 26 -11.84 -14.60 6.49
N ASP A 27 -10.81 -14.07 5.81
CA ASP A 27 -9.85 -13.12 6.38
C ASP A 27 -9.76 -11.82 5.59
N GLY A 28 -10.48 -11.69 4.46
CA GLY A 28 -10.43 -10.56 3.54
C GLY A 28 -9.10 -10.40 2.81
N ARG A 29 -8.24 -11.43 2.78
CA ARG A 29 -6.92 -11.38 2.14
C ARG A 29 -7.08 -11.21 0.62
N PRO A 30 -6.43 -10.20 -0.02
CA PRO A 30 -6.44 -10.08 -1.47
C PRO A 30 -5.87 -11.31 -2.16
N VAL A 31 -6.64 -11.87 -3.10
CA VAL A 31 -6.24 -13.04 -3.91
C VAL A 31 -6.11 -12.73 -5.39
N ALA A 32 -6.78 -11.68 -5.88
CA ALA A 32 -6.57 -11.11 -7.20
C ALA A 32 -6.55 -9.58 -7.14
N ALA A 33 -5.70 -8.93 -7.92
CA ALA A 33 -5.66 -7.47 -8.02
C ALA A 33 -5.29 -7.02 -9.44
N GLY A 34 -5.78 -5.83 -9.80
CA GLY A 34 -5.44 -5.13 -11.03
C GLY A 34 -4.44 -4.01 -10.76
N ILE A 35 -3.49 -3.83 -11.69
CA ILE A 35 -2.50 -2.76 -11.69
C ILE A 35 -2.50 -2.10 -13.07
N ASN A 36 -2.44 -0.77 -13.12
CA ASN A 36 -2.21 -0.03 -14.35
C ASN A 36 -1.01 0.90 -14.22
N PHE A 37 -0.04 0.77 -15.14
CA PHE A 37 1.10 1.69 -15.26
C PHE A 37 0.87 2.72 -16.37
N VAL A 38 1.15 3.98 -16.07
CA VAL A 38 1.14 5.06 -17.06
C VAL A 38 2.53 5.16 -17.70
N VAL A 39 2.64 4.78 -18.96
CA VAL A 39 3.91 4.78 -19.71
C VAL A 39 4.19 6.18 -20.25
N ARG A 40 4.50 7.16 -19.37
CA ARG A 40 4.87 8.50 -19.84
C ARG A 40 6.27 8.97 -19.49
N ASN A 41 6.93 8.51 -18.42
CA ASN A 41 8.24 9.06 -18.01
C ASN A 41 9.06 8.09 -17.14
N ILE A 42 9.44 6.92 -17.66
CA ILE A 42 10.34 5.99 -16.96
C ILE A 42 11.78 6.50 -17.14
N VAL A 43 12.18 7.55 -16.41
CA VAL A 43 13.50 8.21 -16.59
C VAL A 43 14.55 7.82 -15.54
N PHE A 44 14.23 7.04 -14.50
CA PHE A 44 15.25 6.51 -13.57
C PHE A 44 14.87 5.12 -13.04
N GLU A 45 15.65 4.09 -13.39
CA GLU A 45 15.35 2.67 -13.14
C GLU A 45 15.05 2.34 -11.67
N ARG A 46 15.83 2.88 -10.73
CA ARG A 46 15.64 2.63 -9.29
C ARG A 46 14.36 3.25 -8.73
N SER A 47 13.99 4.43 -9.22
CA SER A 47 12.76 5.10 -8.81
C SER A 47 11.54 4.33 -9.31
N VAL A 48 11.62 3.81 -10.53
CA VAL A 48 10.55 3.00 -11.14
C VAL A 48 10.37 1.70 -10.37
N ALA A 49 11.45 0.99 -10.02
CA ALA A 49 11.36 -0.22 -9.21
C ALA A 49 10.67 0.03 -7.85
N ARG A 50 10.97 1.15 -7.18
CA ARG A 50 10.34 1.53 -5.91
C ARG A 50 8.87 1.88 -6.07
N VAL A 51 8.51 2.62 -7.13
CA VAL A 51 7.11 2.95 -7.44
C VAL A 51 6.33 1.67 -7.75
N THR A 52 6.88 0.76 -8.57
CA THR A 52 6.29 -0.55 -8.84
C THR A 52 6.08 -1.34 -7.55
N ALA A 53 7.08 -1.40 -6.67
CA ALA A 53 6.94 -2.07 -5.37
C ALA A 53 5.85 -1.43 -4.49
N HIS A 54 5.80 -0.09 -4.45
CA HIS A 54 4.77 0.65 -3.72
C HIS A 54 3.36 0.30 -4.22
N VAL A 55 3.19 0.23 -5.54
CA VAL A 55 1.91 -0.06 -6.19
C VAL A 55 1.51 -1.53 -5.97
N ILE A 56 2.46 -2.47 -6.03
CA ILE A 56 2.21 -3.87 -5.66
C ILE A 56 1.81 -4.01 -4.19
N ALA A 57 2.38 -3.21 -3.27
CA ALA A 57 1.97 -3.22 -1.87
C ALA A 57 0.48 -2.85 -1.73
N HIS A 58 -0.01 -1.83 -2.45
CA HIS A 58 -1.44 -1.51 -2.47
C HIS A 58 -2.29 -2.68 -2.98
N ALA A 59 -1.84 -3.37 -4.04
CA ALA A 59 -2.50 -4.56 -4.57
C ALA A 59 -2.62 -5.69 -3.52
N LEU A 60 -1.60 -5.84 -2.68
CA LEU A 60 -1.54 -6.81 -1.58
C LEU A 60 -2.39 -6.42 -0.36
N GLY A 61 -2.99 -5.22 -0.36
CA GLY A 61 -3.87 -4.75 0.71
C GLY A 61 -3.22 -3.77 1.69
N PHE A 62 -2.03 -3.24 1.39
CA PHE A 62 -1.41 -2.15 2.16
C PHE A 62 -2.08 -0.81 1.86
N SER A 63 -3.37 -0.69 2.16
CA SER A 63 -4.15 0.54 2.00
C SER A 63 -4.68 1.04 3.33
N TYR A 64 -4.89 2.36 3.42
CA TYR A 64 -5.51 2.98 4.59
C TYR A 64 -6.88 2.36 4.91
N GLY A 65 -7.73 2.17 3.90
CA GLY A 65 -9.06 1.59 4.07
C GLY A 65 -8.99 0.18 4.68
N ARG A 66 -8.04 -0.64 4.25
CA ARG A 66 -7.84 -1.99 4.78
C ARG A 66 -7.31 -1.97 6.22
N MET A 67 -6.28 -1.18 6.49
CA MET A 67 -5.75 -1.03 7.84
C MET A 67 -6.81 -0.49 8.81
N LYS A 68 -7.69 0.41 8.37
CA LYS A 68 -8.83 0.89 9.14
C LYS A 68 -9.84 -0.22 9.41
N ALA A 69 -10.22 -1.01 8.39
CA ALA A 69 -11.17 -2.12 8.54
C ALA A 69 -10.66 -3.21 9.51
N LEU A 70 -9.34 -3.39 9.58
CA LEU A 70 -8.68 -4.32 10.51
C LEU A 70 -8.41 -3.71 11.91
N ASN A 71 -8.92 -2.52 12.20
CA ASN A 71 -8.68 -1.79 13.45
C ASN A 71 -7.19 -1.58 13.77
N MET A 72 -6.34 -1.51 12.74
CA MET A 72 -4.89 -1.33 12.87
C MET A 72 -4.48 0.14 12.97
N ILE A 73 -5.42 1.08 13.01
CA ILE A 73 -5.15 2.51 12.95
C ILE A 73 -5.59 3.20 14.24
N SER A 74 -4.73 4.08 14.77
CA SER A 74 -5.06 4.98 15.87
C SER A 74 -4.80 6.43 15.47
N ASN A 75 -5.69 7.34 15.88
CA ASN A 75 -5.46 8.77 15.75
C ASN A 75 -4.75 9.26 17.02
N VAL A 76 -3.60 9.89 16.87
CA VAL A 76 -2.86 10.52 17.96
C VAL A 76 -2.74 12.01 17.70
N THR A 77 -3.00 12.81 18.72
CA THR A 77 -2.78 14.25 18.65
C THR A 77 -1.32 14.53 18.98
N ASN A 78 -0.56 15.01 18.00
CA ASN A 78 0.81 15.44 18.26
C ASN A 78 0.77 16.81 18.96
N LYS A 79 0.95 16.82 20.29
CA LYS A 79 0.96 18.04 21.11
C LYS A 79 2.00 19.08 20.71
N ARG A 80 2.98 18.73 19.86
CA ARG A 80 4.02 19.66 19.37
C ARG A 80 3.61 20.44 18.11
N LYS A 81 2.55 20.02 17.39
CA LYS A 81 2.18 20.60 16.08
C LYS A 81 0.68 20.77 15.86
N ASP A 82 -0.17 20.56 16.86
CA ASP A 82 -1.66 20.61 16.76
C ASP A 82 -2.26 19.82 15.58
N ASN A 83 -1.53 18.82 15.07
CA ASN A 83 -1.94 18.01 13.94
C ASN A 83 -2.33 16.61 14.40
N LYS A 84 -3.45 16.11 13.85
CA LYS A 84 -3.86 14.71 13.99
C LYS A 84 -2.93 13.85 13.15
N ALA A 85 -2.21 12.93 13.79
CA ALA A 85 -1.41 11.91 13.10
C ALA A 85 -2.14 10.56 13.17
N VAL A 86 -2.04 9.80 12.08
CA VAL A 86 -2.56 8.45 11.95
C VAL A 86 -1.39 7.50 12.17
N VAL A 87 -1.45 6.67 13.20
CA VAL A 87 -0.42 5.66 13.50
C VAL A 87 -0.97 4.26 13.35
N VAL A 88 -0.11 3.33 12.94
CA VAL A 88 -0.48 1.90 12.89
C VAL A 88 -0.29 1.31 14.29
N LYS A 89 -1.37 0.80 14.89
CA LYS A 89 -1.39 0.08 16.15
C LYS A 89 -1.74 -1.38 15.87
N SER A 90 -0.74 -2.17 15.52
CA SER A 90 -0.88 -3.61 15.35
C SER A 90 0.21 -4.32 16.13
N GLU A 91 -0.10 -5.45 16.78
CA GLU A 91 0.94 -6.33 17.29
C GLU A 91 1.69 -6.89 16.09
N LYS A 92 2.91 -6.39 15.88
CA LYS A 92 3.79 -6.87 14.81
C LYS A 92 4.08 -8.33 15.11
N LYS A 93 3.53 -9.27 14.32
CA LYS A 93 4.09 -10.63 14.29
C LYS A 93 5.49 -10.49 13.68
N ASN A 94 6.49 -10.79 14.49
CA ASN A 94 7.90 -10.51 14.24
C ASN A 94 8.36 -10.93 12.85
N GLU A 95 8.56 -9.95 11.97
CA GLU A 95 9.55 -10.05 10.92
C GLU A 95 10.17 -8.66 10.72
N GLY A 96 11.43 -8.53 11.13
CA GLY A 96 12.25 -7.34 10.92
C GLY A 96 12.24 -6.28 12.01
N ASP A 97 12.09 -6.63 13.30
CA ASP A 97 12.71 -5.81 14.35
C ASP A 97 14.15 -6.30 14.51
N GLY A 98 15.02 -5.80 13.64
CA GLY A 98 16.46 -5.95 13.81
C GLY A 98 16.85 -5.21 15.08
N LYS A 99 17.00 -5.97 16.18
CA LYS A 99 17.63 -5.54 17.42
C LYS A 99 18.82 -4.61 17.14
N GLY A 100 18.64 -3.31 17.37
CA GLY A 100 19.72 -2.41 17.74
C GLY A 100 19.88 -2.50 19.26
N VAL A 101 20.65 -3.49 19.70
CA VAL A 101 21.26 -3.48 21.04
C VAL A 101 22.53 -2.62 20.92
N LEU A 102 22.72 -1.78 21.94
CA LEU A 102 23.68 -0.68 22.13
C LEU A 102 23.24 0.67 21.56
#